data_AF-A0A1Z7ZRF6-F1
#
_entry.id   AF-A0A1Z7ZRF6-F1
#
_cell.length_a   1.000
_cell.length_b   1.000
_cell.length_c   1.000
_cell.angle_alpha   90.00
_cell.angle_beta   90.00
_cell.angle_gamma   90.00
#
_symmetry.space_group_name_H-M   'P 1'
#
loop_
_entity.id
_entity.type
_entity.pdbx_description
1 polymer ?
#
loop_
_entity_poly.entity_id
_entity_poly.type
_entity_poly.pdbx_seq_one_letter_code
_entity_poly.pdbx_strand_id
1 'polypeptide(L)'
;MEGQATAGSVARILLPPGIYVPHELNGWVRLHPRVVYRLLFHSVWQTLQKFARNPKRLNGELGATMVLHTWGQKLDQHVHLHVLVPAGAWNKQTKQWHPADSTYLFPVKALSAGFKGRMVSALRHGYEQDDMPNITRNGEVNRILEESMNKDWVVYTKACHGKPERVLDYLSRYTYRIAISESRLIDTVDDGVRFRWKDYRDGQHKVMRLSGVEFIRRFLQHVLPKGFMRIRHYGFLSNRYRRVKLAEINEVLRHSKVYENKTTPDEISSFVESPLDPKLLWFCCHCNLFHLRNMPWRRMFLESLAFFRI
;
A
#
# COMPACT_ATOMS: atom_id res chain seq x y z
N MET A 1 -0.42 34.70 2.08
CA MET A 1 0.15 34.27 3.38
C MET A 1 0.60 32.84 3.24
N GLU A 2 1.90 32.70 3.00
CA GLU A 2 2.61 31.45 2.71
C GLU A 2 2.76 30.63 4.00
N GLY A 3 2.21 29.42 3.99
CA GLY A 3 2.38 28.46 5.07
C GLY A 3 3.72 27.72 4.90
N GLN A 4 4.66 28.02 5.79
CA GLN A 4 5.94 27.34 5.92
C GLN A 4 5.76 25.82 6.04
N ALA A 5 6.38 25.09 5.11
CA ALA A 5 6.46 23.64 5.14
C ALA A 5 7.53 23.23 6.18
N THR A 6 7.10 22.78 7.35
CA THR A 6 8.00 22.19 8.34
C THR A 6 8.37 20.76 7.93
N ALA A 7 9.62 20.60 7.53
CA ALA A 7 10.25 19.33 7.20
C ALA A 7 10.42 18.49 8.48
N GLY A 8 9.66 17.41 8.61
CA GLY A 8 9.69 16.66 9.87
C GLY A 8 8.92 15.36 9.94
N SER A 9 8.91 14.52 8.89
CA SER A 9 8.73 13.05 8.93
C SER A 9 8.40 12.52 7.52
N VAL A 10 9.42 11.99 6.86
CA VAL A 10 9.53 11.89 5.39
C VAL A 10 8.87 10.60 4.85
N ALA A 11 7.55 10.45 5.00
CA ALA A 11 6.79 9.36 4.37
C ALA A 11 5.69 9.92 3.45
N ARG A 12 5.97 10.04 2.14
CA ARG A 12 4.95 10.45 1.17
C ARG A 12 4.29 9.24 0.53
N ILE A 13 3.18 8.86 1.12
CA ILE A 13 2.48 7.64 0.77
C ILE A 13 1.62 7.83 -0.49
N LEU A 14 1.57 6.84 -1.39
CA LEU A 14 0.49 6.76 -2.38
C LEU A 14 -0.67 5.96 -1.75
N LEU A 15 -1.38 6.65 -0.85
CA LEU A 15 -2.65 6.18 -0.27
C LEU A 15 -3.76 6.26 -1.31
N PRO A 16 -4.92 5.59 -1.12
CA PRO A 16 -5.86 5.31 -2.17
C PRO A 16 -6.68 6.55 -2.56
N PRO A 17 -7.34 6.52 -3.73
CA PRO A 17 -7.61 5.33 -4.56
C PRO A 17 -6.39 4.87 -5.41
N GLY A 18 -5.71 3.77 -5.06
CA GLY A 18 -4.32 3.41 -5.44
C GLY A 18 -3.94 3.38 -6.95
N ILE A 19 -3.29 2.30 -7.40
CA ILE A 19 -2.97 2.12 -8.82
C ILE A 19 -3.84 1.00 -9.38
N TYR A 20 -4.81 1.36 -10.22
CA TYR A 20 -5.89 0.48 -10.66
C TYR A 20 -5.63 -0.20 -11.99
N VAL A 21 -6.15 -1.43 -12.09
CA VAL A 21 -6.34 -2.12 -13.37
C VAL A 21 -7.81 -1.98 -13.80
N PRO A 22 -8.10 -1.65 -15.07
CA PRO A 22 -9.48 -1.58 -15.58
C PRO A 22 -10.23 -2.91 -15.48
N HIS A 23 -11.57 -2.81 -15.44
CA HIS A 23 -12.46 -3.96 -15.33
C HIS A 23 -12.37 -4.94 -16.52
N GLU A 24 -11.92 -4.48 -17.69
CA GLU A 24 -11.74 -5.30 -18.89
C GLU A 24 -10.77 -6.46 -18.64
N LEU A 25 -9.76 -6.22 -17.79
CA LEU A 25 -8.74 -7.21 -17.44
C LEU A 25 -9.19 -8.17 -16.33
N ASN A 26 -10.37 -7.99 -15.74
CA ASN A 26 -10.88 -8.88 -14.69
C ASN A 26 -10.99 -10.34 -15.18
N GLY A 27 -11.33 -10.55 -16.46
CA GLY A 27 -11.32 -11.89 -17.07
C GLY A 27 -9.95 -12.55 -17.00
N TRP A 28 -8.91 -11.81 -17.39
CA TRP A 28 -7.54 -12.29 -17.40
C TRP A 28 -6.98 -12.48 -15.99
N VAL A 29 -7.38 -11.62 -15.04
CA VAL A 29 -7.05 -11.81 -13.62
C VAL A 29 -7.61 -13.14 -13.12
N ARG A 30 -8.83 -13.53 -13.52
CA ARG A 30 -9.44 -14.80 -13.09
C ARG A 30 -8.72 -16.00 -13.69
N LEU A 31 -8.34 -15.93 -14.97
CA LEU A 31 -7.67 -17.02 -15.68
C LEU A 31 -6.19 -17.17 -15.29
N HIS A 32 -5.48 -16.05 -15.16
CA HIS A 32 -4.03 -16.01 -14.95
C HIS A 32 -3.63 -15.03 -13.84
N PRO A 33 -4.16 -15.17 -12.60
CA PRO A 33 -3.93 -14.21 -11.51
C PRO A 33 -2.45 -14.02 -11.21
N ARG A 34 -1.67 -15.10 -11.22
CA ARG A 34 -0.23 -15.07 -10.91
C ARG A 34 0.54 -14.17 -11.88
N VAL A 35 0.25 -14.29 -13.17
CA VAL A 35 0.91 -13.52 -14.24
C VAL A 35 0.49 -12.07 -14.15
N VAL A 36 -0.82 -11.80 -14.13
CA VAL A 36 -1.34 -10.42 -14.11
C VAL A 36 -0.87 -9.68 -12.86
N TYR A 37 -0.89 -10.30 -11.68
CA TYR A 37 -0.39 -9.66 -10.45
C TYR A 37 1.12 -9.41 -10.51
N ARG A 38 1.91 -10.35 -11.06
CA ARG A 38 3.36 -10.16 -11.26
C ARG A 38 3.64 -8.96 -12.16
N LEU A 39 2.92 -8.85 -13.28
CA LEU A 39 3.05 -7.75 -14.22
C LEU A 39 2.57 -6.42 -13.63
N LEU A 40 1.53 -6.43 -12.80
CA LEU A 40 1.07 -5.24 -12.07
C LEU A 40 2.16 -4.68 -11.16
N PHE A 41 2.75 -5.53 -10.29
CA PHE A 41 3.89 -5.14 -9.45
C PHE A 41 5.07 -4.60 -10.27
N HIS A 42 5.44 -5.32 -11.33
CA HIS A 42 6.56 -4.94 -12.19
C HIS A 42 6.32 -3.58 -12.85
N SER A 43 5.15 -3.38 -13.46
CA SER A 43 4.79 -2.17 -14.19
C SER A 43 4.73 -0.96 -13.26
N VAL A 44 4.16 -1.10 -12.06
CA VAL A 44 4.14 -0.04 -11.06
C VAL A 44 5.56 0.34 -10.63
N TRP A 45 6.40 -0.65 -10.30
CA TRP A 45 7.77 -0.37 -9.87
C TRP A 45 8.62 0.29 -10.97
N GLN A 46 8.55 -0.22 -12.21
CA GLN A 46 9.26 0.35 -13.36
C GLN A 46 8.81 1.79 -13.67
N THR A 47 7.53 2.09 -13.42
CA THR A 47 7.01 3.46 -13.57
C THR A 47 7.63 4.36 -12.51
N LEU A 48 7.51 4.00 -11.23
CA LEU A 48 8.03 4.80 -10.11
C LEU A 48 9.54 5.00 -10.21
N GLN A 49 10.29 3.96 -10.56
CA GLN A 49 11.74 4.02 -10.70
C GLN A 49 12.18 4.93 -11.85
N LYS A 50 11.46 4.94 -12.99
CA LYS A 50 11.75 5.86 -14.11
C LYS A 50 11.61 7.32 -13.68
N PHE A 51 10.56 7.63 -12.92
CA PHE A 51 10.31 8.99 -12.43
C PHE A 51 11.32 9.42 -11.37
N ALA A 52 11.68 8.51 -10.45
CA ALA A 52 12.66 8.78 -9.40
C ALA A 52 14.07 9.05 -9.94
N ARG A 53 14.49 8.29 -10.97
CA ARG A 53 15.81 8.43 -11.59
C ARG A 53 15.95 9.65 -12.50
N ASN A 54 14.88 10.38 -12.78
CA ASN A 54 14.96 11.58 -13.61
C ASN A 54 15.79 12.65 -12.87
N PRO A 55 16.91 13.13 -13.44
CA PRO A 55 17.76 14.14 -12.79
C PRO A 55 17.04 15.45 -12.51
N LYS A 56 16.02 15.79 -13.32
CA LYS A 56 15.17 16.98 -13.14
C LYS A 56 14.07 16.79 -12.08
N ARG A 57 14.08 15.66 -11.36
CA ARG A 57 13.10 15.32 -10.31
C ARG A 57 13.84 14.92 -9.03
N LEU A 58 13.79 13.64 -8.63
CA LEU A 58 14.40 13.17 -7.38
C LEU A 58 15.87 12.77 -7.55
N ASN A 59 16.33 12.49 -8.79
CA ASN A 59 17.70 12.08 -9.09
C ASN A 59 18.27 11.00 -8.14
N GLY A 60 17.53 9.91 -7.94
CA GLY A 60 17.98 8.89 -6.98
C GLY A 60 17.22 7.56 -7.03
N GLU A 61 17.63 6.66 -6.15
CA GLU A 61 16.95 5.39 -5.90
C GLU A 61 15.77 5.58 -4.94
N LEU A 62 14.59 5.20 -5.39
CA LEU A 62 13.39 5.18 -4.57
C LEU A 62 13.37 3.96 -3.63
N GLY A 63 12.64 4.03 -2.54
CA GLY A 63 12.21 2.89 -1.74
C GLY A 63 10.70 2.75 -1.82
N ALA A 64 10.16 1.54 -1.91
CA ALA A 64 8.71 1.37 -1.84
C ALA A 64 8.28 0.10 -1.13
N THR A 65 7.16 0.16 -0.41
CA THR A 65 6.42 -1.01 0.08
C THR A 65 5.09 -1.06 -0.66
N MET A 66 4.82 -2.16 -1.36
CA MET A 66 3.62 -2.34 -2.18
C MET A 66 2.77 -3.48 -1.63
N VAL A 67 1.46 -3.27 -1.51
CA VAL A 67 0.50 -4.27 -1.04
C VAL A 67 -0.56 -4.50 -2.11
N LEU A 68 -0.70 -5.74 -2.56
CA LEU A 68 -1.76 -6.16 -3.48
C LEU A 68 -3.10 -6.20 -2.76
N HIS A 69 -4.10 -5.56 -3.38
CA HIS A 69 -5.49 -5.60 -2.99
C HIS A 69 -6.33 -6.06 -4.18
N THR A 70 -7.33 -6.92 -3.96
CA THR A 70 -8.10 -7.55 -5.06
C THR A 70 -9.61 -7.36 -4.97
N TRP A 71 -10.13 -6.73 -3.92
CA TRP A 71 -11.57 -6.63 -3.66
C TRP A 71 -12.06 -5.19 -3.51
N GLY A 72 -13.34 -4.98 -3.84
CA GLY A 72 -14.09 -3.79 -3.48
C GLY A 72 -14.86 -3.99 -2.17
N GLN A 73 -15.58 -2.96 -1.74
CA GLN A 73 -16.46 -3.06 -0.57
C GLN A 73 -17.56 -4.11 -0.79
N LYS A 74 -18.02 -4.35 -2.03
CA LYS A 74 -19.07 -5.33 -2.32
C LYS A 74 -18.52 -6.74 -2.63
N LEU A 75 -17.23 -6.99 -2.32
CA LEU A 75 -16.47 -8.19 -2.67
C LEU A 75 -16.35 -8.44 -4.17
N ASP A 76 -16.65 -7.44 -4.98
CA ASP A 76 -16.37 -7.40 -6.40
C ASP A 76 -14.87 -7.34 -6.67
N GLN A 77 -14.45 -7.89 -7.81
CA GLN A 77 -13.04 -7.92 -8.20
C GLN A 77 -12.55 -6.51 -8.54
N HIS A 78 -11.58 -6.04 -7.76
CA HIS A 78 -11.03 -4.70 -7.84
C HIS A 78 -9.53 -4.73 -7.53
N VAL A 79 -8.74 -5.08 -8.53
CA VAL A 79 -7.30 -5.30 -8.41
C VAL A 79 -6.53 -3.98 -8.46
N HIS A 80 -5.77 -3.71 -7.41
CA HIS A 80 -4.89 -2.55 -7.34
C HIS A 80 -3.74 -2.74 -6.36
N LEU A 81 -2.75 -1.85 -6.43
CA LEU A 81 -1.70 -1.75 -5.42
C LEU A 81 -1.89 -0.53 -4.54
N HIS A 82 -1.71 -0.74 -3.23
CA HIS A 82 -1.36 0.34 -2.31
C HIS A 82 0.16 0.46 -2.26
N VAL A 83 0.68 1.68 -2.39
CA VAL A 83 2.12 1.89 -2.48
C VAL A 83 2.56 2.94 -1.48
N LEU A 84 3.41 2.53 -0.55
CA LEU A 84 4.07 3.41 0.40
C LEU A 84 5.46 3.77 -0.12
N VAL A 85 5.71 5.06 -0.28
CA VAL A 85 6.98 5.59 -0.77
C VAL A 85 7.51 6.61 0.25
N PRO A 86 8.78 6.56 0.66
CA PRO A 86 9.39 7.65 1.41
C PRO A 86 9.41 8.95 0.59
N ALA A 87 9.33 10.11 1.24
CA ALA A 87 9.24 11.41 0.55
C ALA A 87 10.61 11.90 0.03
N GLY A 88 11.28 11.07 -0.77
CA GLY A 88 12.58 11.37 -1.34
C GLY A 88 13.25 10.14 -1.94
N ALA A 89 14.48 10.33 -2.40
CA ALA A 89 15.29 9.29 -3.00
C ALA A 89 16.71 9.28 -2.45
N TRP A 90 17.32 8.11 -2.45
CA TRP A 90 18.71 7.90 -2.05
C TRP A 90 19.64 8.01 -3.25
N ASN A 91 20.57 8.96 -3.23
CA ASN A 91 21.63 9.05 -4.23
C ASN A 91 22.82 8.18 -3.80
N LYS A 92 23.10 7.11 -4.55
CA LYS A 92 24.18 6.18 -4.22
C LYS A 92 25.57 6.77 -4.41
N GLN A 93 25.73 7.66 -5.40
CA GLN A 93 27.02 8.24 -5.76
C GLN A 93 27.44 9.30 -4.76
N THR A 94 26.53 10.23 -4.45
CA THR A 94 26.82 11.31 -3.49
C THR A 94 26.62 10.90 -2.04
N LYS A 95 25.99 9.73 -1.79
CA LYS A 95 25.53 9.28 -0.46
C LYS A 95 24.66 10.33 0.23
N GLN A 96 23.79 10.99 -0.54
CA GLN A 96 22.90 12.03 -0.02
C GLN A 96 21.44 11.61 -0.15
N TRP A 97 20.63 12.12 0.78
CA TRP A 97 19.18 12.07 0.69
C TRP A 97 18.66 13.26 -0.12
N HIS A 98 17.92 12.98 -1.19
CA HIS A 98 17.23 13.99 -1.97
C HIS A 98 15.75 14.03 -1.56
N PRO A 99 15.31 15.02 -0.77
CA PRO A 99 13.92 15.14 -0.38
C PRO A 99 13.02 15.45 -1.59
N ALA A 100 11.73 15.16 -1.46
CA ALA A 100 10.74 15.61 -2.43
C ALA A 100 10.24 17.02 -2.07
N ASP A 101 10.44 17.99 -2.95
CA ASP A 101 10.19 19.42 -2.67
C ASP A 101 8.73 19.89 -2.84
N SER A 102 7.85 19.00 -3.30
CA SER A 102 6.44 19.32 -3.62
C SER A 102 5.48 18.72 -2.60
N THR A 103 4.17 19.04 -2.69
CA THR A 103 3.04 18.39 -2.00
C THR A 103 2.54 17.09 -2.68
N TYR A 104 3.06 16.75 -3.87
CA TYR A 104 2.85 15.45 -4.54
C TYR A 104 4.17 14.85 -5.08
N LEU A 105 4.36 13.53 -5.05
CA LEU A 105 5.69 12.92 -5.34
C LEU A 105 6.05 13.06 -6.82
N PHE A 106 5.10 12.75 -7.69
CA PHE A 106 5.23 12.78 -9.14
C PHE A 106 3.93 13.30 -9.77
N PRO A 107 3.98 13.92 -10.96
CA PRO A 107 2.78 14.36 -11.66
C PRO A 107 1.86 13.18 -11.98
N VAL A 108 0.66 13.21 -11.41
CA VAL A 108 -0.27 12.07 -11.41
C VAL A 108 -0.66 11.64 -12.83
N LYS A 109 -1.00 12.59 -13.72
CA LYS A 109 -1.37 12.28 -15.12
C LYS A 109 -0.24 11.57 -15.87
N ALA A 110 1.01 12.03 -15.69
CA ALA A 110 2.17 11.40 -16.32
C ALA A 110 2.46 10.03 -15.73
N LEU A 111 2.28 9.86 -14.42
CA LEU A 111 2.44 8.58 -13.73
C LEU A 111 1.39 7.56 -14.21
N SER A 112 0.13 7.99 -14.32
CA SER A 112 -0.98 7.24 -14.90
C SER A 112 -0.69 6.76 -16.32
N ALA A 113 -0.30 7.67 -17.21
CA ALA A 113 0.03 7.34 -18.59
C ALA A 113 1.23 6.37 -18.69
N GLY A 114 2.29 6.63 -17.91
CA GLY A 114 3.47 5.78 -17.87
C GLY A 114 3.18 4.37 -17.35
N PHE A 115 2.35 4.26 -16.30
CA PHE A 115 1.92 2.97 -15.78
C PHE A 115 1.04 2.22 -16.79
N LYS A 116 0.03 2.88 -17.36
CA LYS A 116 -0.88 2.30 -18.37
C LYS A 116 -0.10 1.68 -19.53
N GLY A 117 0.77 2.46 -20.17
CA GLY A 117 1.56 1.98 -21.30
C GLY A 117 2.47 0.79 -20.95
N ARG A 118 3.11 0.83 -19.78
CA ARG A 118 3.95 -0.28 -19.31
C ARG A 118 3.16 -1.53 -19.01
N MET A 119 2.02 -1.41 -18.34
CA MET A 119 1.18 -2.56 -17.99
C MET A 119 0.62 -3.22 -19.24
N VAL A 120 0.09 -2.44 -20.17
CA VAL A 120 -0.45 -2.97 -21.43
C VAL A 120 0.64 -3.62 -22.28
N SER A 121 1.81 -2.99 -22.40
CA SER A 121 2.96 -3.58 -23.08
C SER A 121 3.41 -4.89 -22.44
N ALA A 122 3.48 -4.94 -21.10
CA ALA A 122 3.89 -6.14 -20.39
C ALA A 122 2.85 -7.27 -20.49
N LEU A 123 1.55 -6.94 -20.51
CA LEU A 123 0.47 -7.90 -20.74
C LEU A 123 0.52 -8.49 -22.15
N ARG A 124 0.73 -7.63 -23.17
CA ARG A 124 0.92 -8.05 -24.56
C ARG A 124 2.09 -9.01 -24.68
N HIS A 125 3.25 -8.63 -24.14
CA HIS A 125 4.43 -9.46 -24.17
C HIS A 125 4.24 -10.80 -23.44
N GLY A 126 3.61 -10.79 -22.26
CA GLY A 126 3.31 -12.03 -21.54
C GLY A 126 2.41 -12.98 -22.35
N TYR A 127 1.43 -12.43 -23.08
CA TYR A 127 0.62 -13.24 -23.99
C TYR A 127 1.45 -13.83 -25.14
N GLU A 128 2.28 -13.02 -25.80
CA GLU A 128 3.15 -13.45 -26.91
C GLU A 128 4.17 -14.52 -26.50
N GLN A 129 4.52 -14.59 -25.21
CA GLN A 129 5.41 -15.61 -24.64
C GLN A 129 4.65 -16.83 -24.08
N ASP A 130 3.35 -16.96 -24.36
CA ASP A 130 2.50 -18.05 -23.87
C ASP A 130 2.42 -18.18 -22.34
N ASP A 131 2.63 -17.08 -21.59
CA ASP A 131 2.42 -17.07 -20.13
C ASP A 131 0.93 -17.17 -19.76
N MET A 132 0.03 -16.95 -20.72
CA MET A 132 -1.43 -16.89 -20.52
C MET A 132 -2.19 -17.84 -21.48
N PRO A 133 -1.95 -19.16 -21.39
CA PRO A 133 -2.43 -20.13 -22.39
C PRO A 133 -3.95 -20.32 -22.42
N ASN A 134 -4.69 -19.86 -21.40
CA ASN A 134 -6.16 -19.96 -21.36
C ASN A 134 -6.85 -18.76 -22.03
N ILE A 135 -6.08 -17.82 -22.59
CA ILE A 135 -6.59 -16.74 -23.45
C ILE A 135 -6.53 -17.26 -24.89
N THR A 136 -7.57 -17.97 -25.32
CA THR A 136 -7.54 -18.73 -26.58
C THR A 136 -8.31 -18.09 -27.73
N ARG A 137 -9.08 -17.02 -27.47
CA ARG A 137 -9.94 -16.43 -28.50
C ARG A 137 -9.13 -15.53 -29.43
N ASN A 138 -9.15 -15.85 -30.72
CA ASN A 138 -8.52 -15.03 -31.76
C ASN A 138 -8.97 -13.57 -31.69
N GLY A 139 -8.03 -12.64 -31.71
CA GLY A 139 -8.29 -11.20 -31.66
C GLY A 139 -8.72 -10.64 -30.29
N GLU A 140 -8.98 -11.48 -29.27
CA GLU A 140 -9.39 -11.01 -27.93
C GLU A 140 -8.31 -10.11 -27.30
N VAL A 141 -7.04 -10.48 -27.45
CA VAL A 141 -5.91 -9.76 -26.85
C VAL A 141 -5.81 -8.33 -27.37
N ASN A 142 -5.78 -8.16 -28.69
CA ASN A 142 -5.70 -6.82 -29.28
C ASN A 142 -6.90 -5.98 -28.87
N ARG A 143 -8.11 -6.53 -28.99
CA ARG A 143 -9.35 -5.85 -28.61
C ARG A 143 -9.35 -5.40 -27.15
N ILE A 144 -9.07 -6.30 -26.19
CA ILE A 144 -9.10 -5.99 -24.75
C ILE A 144 -8.01 -4.98 -24.39
N LEU A 145 -6.80 -5.12 -24.95
CA LEU A 145 -5.71 -4.18 -24.67
C LEU A 145 -5.96 -2.80 -25.27
N GLU A 146 -6.54 -2.71 -26.46
CA GLU A 146 -6.96 -1.44 -27.09
C GLU A 146 -8.10 -0.77 -26.31
N GLU A 147 -9.16 -1.53 -25.96
CA GLU A 147 -10.24 -1.07 -25.09
C GLU A 147 -9.68 -0.54 -23.76
N SER A 148 -8.73 -1.27 -23.16
CA SER A 148 -8.07 -0.86 -21.92
C SER A 148 -7.21 0.41 -22.11
N MET A 149 -6.54 0.56 -23.25
CA MET A 149 -5.71 1.74 -23.57
C MET A 149 -6.53 3.01 -23.77
N ASN A 150 -7.75 2.88 -24.30
CA ASN A 150 -8.68 3.99 -24.53
C ASN A 150 -9.33 4.51 -23.24
N LYS A 151 -9.14 3.82 -22.11
CA LYS A 151 -9.62 4.27 -20.81
C LYS A 151 -8.59 5.10 -20.05
N ASP A 152 -9.12 5.94 -19.16
CA ASP A 152 -8.32 6.63 -18.16
C ASP A 152 -7.95 5.67 -17.03
N TRP A 153 -6.65 5.43 -16.90
CA TRP A 153 -6.09 4.69 -15.77
C TRP A 153 -5.76 5.68 -14.68
N VAL A 154 -6.58 5.73 -13.65
CA VAL A 154 -6.37 6.66 -12.53
C VAL A 154 -5.33 6.07 -11.59
N VAL A 155 -4.25 6.81 -11.37
CA VAL A 155 -3.37 6.63 -10.21
C VAL A 155 -3.75 7.73 -9.24
N TYR A 156 -3.94 7.40 -7.98
CA TYR A 156 -4.07 8.43 -6.96
C TYR A 156 -2.82 8.52 -6.10
N THR A 157 -2.51 9.76 -5.74
CA THR A 157 -1.38 10.08 -4.89
C THR A 157 -1.85 11.09 -3.86
N LYS A 158 -1.51 10.88 -2.58
CA LYS A 158 -1.85 11.84 -1.53
C LYS A 158 -0.71 11.95 -0.54
N ALA A 159 -0.12 13.14 -0.38
CA ALA A 159 0.82 13.35 0.70
C ALA A 159 0.17 13.00 2.05
N CYS A 160 0.86 12.17 2.82
CA CYS A 160 0.45 11.89 4.17
C CYS A 160 1.14 12.89 5.07
N HIS A 161 0.37 13.85 5.57
CA HIS A 161 0.80 14.76 6.62
C HIS A 161 0.39 14.11 7.96
N GLY A 162 1.37 13.80 8.81
CA GLY A 162 1.09 13.30 10.15
C GLY A 162 2.06 12.22 10.62
N LYS A 163 1.81 11.77 11.85
CA LYS A 163 2.71 10.87 12.57
C LYS A 163 2.84 9.50 11.85
N PRO A 164 4.03 8.87 11.85
CA PRO A 164 4.30 7.57 11.22
C PRO A 164 3.28 6.47 11.53
N GLU A 165 2.62 6.53 12.68
CA GLU A 165 1.69 5.49 13.11
C GLU A 165 0.38 5.51 12.32
N ARG A 166 -0.04 6.67 11.79
CA ARG A 166 -1.19 6.73 10.86
C ARG A 166 -0.90 6.00 9.56
N VAL A 167 0.36 6.02 9.12
CA VAL A 167 0.84 5.31 7.92
C VAL A 167 0.79 3.79 8.13
N LEU A 168 1.24 3.36 9.30
CA LEU A 168 1.24 1.95 9.71
C LEU A 168 -0.19 1.44 9.93
N ASP A 169 -1.03 2.19 10.63
CA ASP A 169 -2.46 1.87 10.83
C ASP A 169 -3.18 1.75 9.50
N TYR A 170 -2.88 2.63 8.55
CA TYR A 170 -3.41 2.51 7.20
C TYR A 170 -2.97 1.18 6.57
N LEU A 171 -1.66 0.92 6.50
CA LEU A 171 -1.13 -0.22 5.76
C LEU A 171 -1.58 -1.55 6.38
N SER A 172 -1.63 -1.62 7.71
CA SER A 172 -2.03 -2.80 8.47
C SER A 172 -3.42 -3.33 8.09
N ARG A 173 -4.34 -2.43 7.70
CA ARG A 173 -5.69 -2.80 7.25
C ARG A 173 -5.68 -3.62 5.96
N TYR A 174 -4.63 -3.49 5.15
CA TYR A 174 -4.49 -4.18 3.86
C TYR A 174 -3.54 -5.38 3.92
N THR A 175 -2.72 -5.48 4.98
CA THR A 175 -1.84 -6.63 5.18
C THR A 175 -2.57 -7.80 5.81
N TYR A 176 -3.38 -7.54 6.84
CA TYR A 176 -3.99 -8.57 7.69
C TYR A 176 -5.42 -8.95 7.31
N ARG A 177 -6.21 -8.01 6.77
CA ARG A 177 -7.61 -8.30 6.46
C ARG A 177 -7.73 -9.14 5.18
N ILE A 178 -8.55 -10.18 5.28
CA ILE A 178 -9.09 -10.90 4.12
C ILE A 178 -10.15 -10.04 3.42
N ALA A 179 -10.79 -10.59 2.38
CA ALA A 179 -11.77 -9.88 1.55
C ALA A 179 -12.89 -9.18 2.36
N ILE A 180 -13.31 -9.77 3.49
CA ILE A 180 -14.32 -9.21 4.37
C ILE A 180 -13.93 -9.37 5.85
N SER A 181 -14.14 -8.35 6.66
CA SER A 181 -13.96 -8.45 8.11
C SER A 181 -15.23 -8.98 8.77
N GLU A 182 -15.09 -9.73 9.86
CA GLU A 182 -16.21 -10.26 10.64
C GLU A 182 -17.21 -9.16 11.05
N SER A 183 -16.70 -8.00 11.47
CA SER A 183 -17.55 -6.85 11.83
C SER A 183 -18.48 -6.34 10.72
N ARG A 184 -18.24 -6.73 9.46
CA ARG A 184 -19.10 -6.40 8.33
C ARG A 184 -20.19 -7.43 8.11
N LEU A 185 -20.02 -8.67 8.54
CA LEU A 185 -21.06 -9.70 8.50
C LEU A 185 -22.15 -9.33 9.51
N ILE A 186 -23.41 -9.49 9.11
CA ILE A 186 -24.56 -9.23 9.97
C ILE A 186 -25.16 -10.57 10.40
N ASP A 187 -25.60 -11.37 9.45
CA ASP A 187 -26.21 -12.68 9.69
C ASP A 187 -26.28 -13.52 8.41
N THR A 188 -26.71 -14.76 8.60
CA THR A 188 -27.04 -15.71 7.54
C THR A 188 -28.51 -16.12 7.69
N VAL A 189 -29.35 -15.79 6.71
CA VAL A 189 -30.81 -16.07 6.71
C VAL A 189 -31.22 -16.60 5.33
N ASP A 190 -32.00 -17.70 5.31
CA ASP A 190 -32.45 -18.46 4.13
C ASP A 190 -31.36 -18.61 3.06
N ASP A 191 -30.26 -19.28 3.44
CA ASP A 191 -29.07 -19.50 2.60
C ASP A 191 -28.41 -18.23 2.03
N GLY A 192 -28.75 -17.06 2.56
CA GLY A 192 -28.21 -15.77 2.16
C GLY A 192 -27.31 -15.17 3.22
N VAL A 193 -26.24 -14.50 2.80
CA VAL A 193 -25.31 -13.77 3.67
C VAL A 193 -25.60 -12.28 3.58
N ARG A 194 -25.92 -11.64 4.71
CA ARG A 194 -26.07 -10.18 4.81
C ARG A 194 -24.82 -9.54 5.38
N PHE A 195 -24.35 -8.48 4.72
CA PHE A 195 -23.19 -7.73 5.20
C PHE A 195 -23.25 -6.23 4.88
N ARG A 196 -22.58 -5.44 5.74
CA ARG A 196 -22.42 -3.99 5.59
C ARG A 196 -21.33 -3.68 4.58
N TRP A 197 -21.56 -2.70 3.72
CA TRP A 197 -20.57 -2.15 2.79
C TRP A 197 -20.65 -0.62 2.81
N LYS A 198 -19.51 0.04 2.59
CA LYS A 198 -19.47 1.49 2.44
C LYS A 198 -19.66 1.85 0.97
N ASP A 199 -20.67 2.65 0.68
CA ASP A 199 -20.84 3.24 -0.64
C ASP A 199 -19.94 4.47 -0.74
N TYR A 200 -19.00 4.46 -1.67
CA TYR A 200 -18.05 5.57 -1.83
C TYR A 200 -18.67 6.76 -2.57
N ARG A 201 -19.83 6.60 -3.20
CA ARG A 201 -20.51 7.69 -3.93
C ARG A 201 -21.13 8.70 -2.96
N ASP A 202 -21.75 8.21 -1.88
CA ASP A 202 -22.41 9.03 -0.86
C ASP A 202 -21.76 8.92 0.54
N GLY A 203 -20.75 8.05 0.69
CA GLY A 203 -20.03 7.83 1.94
C GLY A 203 -20.76 6.98 2.98
N GLN A 204 -21.97 6.50 2.68
CA GLN A 204 -22.86 5.86 3.65
C GLN A 204 -22.57 4.35 3.81
N HIS A 205 -22.90 3.83 4.98
CA HIS A 205 -22.90 2.39 5.23
C HIS A 205 -24.26 1.80 4.85
N LYS A 206 -24.25 0.86 3.91
CA LYS A 206 -25.44 0.16 3.40
C LYS A 206 -25.34 -1.34 3.67
N VAL A 207 -26.46 -2.04 3.64
CA VAL A 207 -26.51 -3.50 3.74
C VAL A 207 -26.76 -4.10 2.37
N MET A 208 -26.12 -5.23 2.08
CA MET A 208 -26.49 -6.07 0.94
C MET A 208 -26.63 -7.52 1.36
N ARG A 209 -27.48 -8.25 0.63
CA ARG A 209 -27.66 -9.70 0.75
C ARG A 209 -27.17 -10.37 -0.53
N LEU A 210 -26.38 -11.43 -0.40
CA LEU A 210 -26.01 -12.34 -1.49
C LEU A 210 -26.49 -13.75 -1.12
N SER A 211 -26.74 -14.62 -2.11
CA SER A 211 -26.83 -16.05 -1.82
C SER A 211 -25.49 -16.56 -1.29
N GLY A 212 -25.50 -17.64 -0.52
CA GLY A 212 -24.30 -18.27 0.02
C GLY A 212 -23.32 -18.65 -1.08
N VAL A 213 -23.82 -19.20 -2.20
CA VAL A 213 -23.02 -19.53 -3.38
C VAL A 213 -22.35 -18.31 -3.99
N GLU A 214 -23.08 -17.21 -4.17
CA GLU A 214 -22.52 -15.98 -4.74
C GLU A 214 -21.52 -15.31 -3.78
N PHE A 215 -21.77 -15.37 -2.47
CA PHE A 215 -20.84 -14.90 -1.45
C PHE A 215 -19.53 -15.67 -1.49
N ILE A 216 -19.58 -17.01 -1.50
CA ILE A 216 -18.40 -17.87 -1.58
C ILE A 216 -17.67 -17.64 -2.91
N ARG A 217 -18.38 -17.56 -4.04
CA ARG A 217 -17.79 -17.27 -5.35
C ARG A 217 -17.03 -15.94 -5.35
N ARG A 218 -17.60 -14.88 -4.76
CA ARG A 218 -16.91 -13.58 -4.62
C ARG A 218 -15.74 -13.65 -3.67
N PHE A 219 -15.89 -14.32 -2.53
CA PHE A 219 -14.82 -14.46 -1.54
C PHE A 219 -13.60 -15.18 -2.10
N LEU A 220 -13.80 -16.30 -2.79
CA LEU A 220 -12.74 -17.13 -3.34
C LEU A 220 -11.95 -16.45 -4.47
N GLN A 221 -12.53 -15.46 -5.16
CA GLN A 221 -11.80 -14.65 -6.15
C GLN A 221 -10.64 -13.84 -5.55
N HIS A 222 -10.60 -13.68 -4.23
CA HIS A 222 -9.58 -12.89 -3.51
C HIS A 222 -8.53 -13.76 -2.81
N VAL A 223 -8.66 -15.09 -2.92
CA VAL A 223 -7.64 -16.03 -2.48
C VAL A 223 -6.47 -15.96 -3.45
N LEU A 224 -5.28 -15.61 -2.95
CA LEU A 224 -4.10 -15.45 -3.79
C LEU A 224 -3.54 -16.82 -4.21
N PRO A 225 -2.89 -16.90 -5.39
CA PRO A 225 -2.19 -18.12 -5.78
C PRO A 225 -1.18 -18.56 -4.71
N LYS A 226 -0.99 -19.88 -4.57
CA LYS A 226 -0.06 -20.45 -3.59
C LYS A 226 1.35 -19.84 -3.74
N GLY A 227 1.91 -19.41 -2.61
CA GLY A 227 3.25 -18.79 -2.55
C GLY A 227 3.33 -17.39 -3.17
N PHE A 228 2.21 -16.78 -3.57
CA PHE A 228 2.24 -15.43 -4.12
C PHE A 228 2.41 -14.39 -3.01
N MET A 229 3.54 -13.68 -3.03
CA MET A 229 3.85 -12.66 -2.04
C MET A 229 2.99 -11.40 -2.25
N ARG A 230 2.02 -11.19 -1.35
CA ARG A 230 1.07 -10.05 -1.33
C ARG A 230 1.77 -8.71 -1.08
N ILE A 231 2.78 -8.69 -0.21
CA ILE A 231 3.49 -7.47 0.23
C ILE A 231 4.92 -7.53 -0.28
N ARG A 232 5.36 -6.50 -1.00
CA ARG A 232 6.69 -6.48 -1.60
C ARG A 232 7.42 -5.19 -1.27
N HIS A 233 8.72 -5.30 -1.03
CA HIS A 233 9.60 -4.15 -0.79
C HIS A 233 10.59 -3.98 -1.93
N TYR A 234 10.77 -2.73 -2.38
CA TYR A 234 11.53 -2.38 -3.56
C TYR A 234 12.58 -1.29 -3.29
N GLY A 235 13.59 -1.25 -4.16
CA GLY A 235 14.70 -0.31 -4.10
C GLY A 235 15.47 -0.39 -2.79
N PHE A 236 15.74 0.75 -2.15
CA PHE A 236 16.47 0.74 -0.87
C PHE A 236 15.68 0.10 0.29
N LEU A 237 14.37 -0.14 0.13
CA LEU A 237 13.57 -0.91 1.10
C LEU A 237 13.57 -2.42 0.83
N SER A 238 14.16 -2.88 -0.28
CA SER A 238 14.23 -4.32 -0.60
C SER A 238 14.92 -5.12 0.50
N ASN A 239 14.40 -6.31 0.80
CA ASN A 239 14.84 -7.10 1.96
C ASN A 239 16.35 -7.35 2.00
N ARG A 240 16.99 -7.54 0.84
CA ARG A 240 18.44 -7.76 0.73
C ARG A 240 19.27 -6.57 1.20
N TYR A 241 18.85 -5.34 0.92
CA TYR A 241 19.67 -4.13 1.14
C TYR A 241 19.13 -3.21 2.22
N ARG A 242 17.88 -3.42 2.69
CA ARG A 242 17.19 -2.47 3.59
C ARG A 242 17.98 -2.14 4.85
N ARG A 243 18.63 -3.13 5.48
CA ARG A 243 19.37 -2.92 6.74
C ARG A 243 20.51 -1.92 6.53
N VAL A 244 21.35 -2.18 5.53
CA VAL A 244 22.50 -1.35 5.20
C VAL A 244 22.05 0.03 4.72
N LYS A 245 21.13 0.08 3.76
CA LYS A 245 20.68 1.35 3.16
C LYS A 245 19.95 2.25 4.15
N LEU A 246 19.11 1.69 5.03
CA LEU A 246 18.43 2.49 6.05
C LEU A 246 19.40 3.02 7.10
N ALA A 247 20.45 2.28 7.45
CA ALA A 247 21.49 2.79 8.34
C ALA A 247 22.20 4.02 7.73
N GLU A 248 22.66 3.90 6.48
CA GLU A 248 23.29 5.01 5.73
C GLU A 248 22.36 6.23 5.62
N ILE A 249 21.10 6.01 5.22
CA ILE A 249 20.11 7.10 5.08
C ILE A 249 19.84 7.76 6.43
N ASN A 250 19.69 6.99 7.51
CA ASN A 250 19.40 7.53 8.83
C ASN A 250 20.57 8.35 9.39
N GLU A 251 21.80 7.95 9.12
CA GLU A 251 23.00 8.72 9.51
C GLU A 251 23.01 10.10 8.84
N VAL A 252 22.80 10.13 7.52
CA VAL A 252 22.71 11.38 6.75
C VAL A 252 21.57 12.27 7.26
N LEU A 253 20.38 11.70 7.47
CA LEU A 253 19.21 12.45 7.95
C LEU A 253 19.38 12.98 9.38
N ARG A 254 20.13 12.29 10.25
CA ARG A 254 20.46 12.79 11.58
C ARG A 254 21.37 14.01 11.50
N HIS A 255 22.38 13.98 10.64
CA HIS A 255 23.31 15.09 10.48
C HIS A 255 22.60 16.32 9.87
N SER A 256 21.70 16.13 8.89
CA SER A 256 20.91 17.24 8.33
C SER A 256 20.05 17.98 9.37
N LYS A 257 19.46 17.28 10.35
CA LYS A 257 18.69 17.91 11.44
C LYS A 257 19.54 18.71 12.42
N VAL A 258 20.81 18.34 12.60
CA VAL A 258 21.74 19.06 13.50
C VAL A 258 22.14 20.41 12.90
N TYR A 259 22.15 20.55 11.58
CA TYR A 259 22.43 21.82 10.91
C TYR A 259 21.25 22.79 10.88
N GLU A 260 20.00 22.31 10.93
CA GLU A 260 18.80 23.17 11.02
C GLU A 260 18.52 23.68 12.45
N ASN A 261 19.02 23.00 13.48
CA ASN A 261 18.78 23.36 14.90
C ASN A 261 19.80 24.32 15.52
N LYS A 262 20.67 24.98 14.73
CA LYS A 262 21.52 26.08 15.24
C LYS A 262 20.78 27.43 15.21
N THR A 263 19.66 27.49 15.92
CA THR A 263 19.08 28.76 16.39
C THR A 263 18.39 28.53 17.73
N THR A 264 19.08 29.02 18.77
CA THR A 264 18.70 29.27 20.19
C THR A 264 17.98 28.18 21.00
N PRO A 265 18.48 27.89 22.22
CA PRO A 265 17.84 26.95 23.15
C PRO A 265 16.64 27.62 23.83
N ASP A 266 15.50 26.95 23.93
CA ASP A 266 14.65 27.07 25.13
C ASP A 266 13.64 25.93 25.32
N GLU A 267 13.58 25.53 26.60
CA GLU A 267 12.51 24.93 27.40
C GLU A 267 12.06 23.47 27.14
N ILE A 268 12.60 22.61 28.01
CA ILE A 268 12.12 21.25 28.31
C ILE A 268 10.84 21.37 29.15
N SER A 269 9.71 20.94 28.60
CA SER A 269 8.47 20.70 29.36
C SER A 269 8.27 19.19 29.57
N SER A 270 8.34 18.79 30.84
CA SER A 270 8.12 17.44 31.36
C SER A 270 6.66 17.00 31.22
N PHE A 271 6.42 15.85 30.58
CA PHE A 271 5.11 15.20 30.59
C PHE A 271 4.91 14.43 31.90
N VAL A 272 3.88 14.81 32.66
CA VAL A 272 3.37 14.07 33.82
C VAL A 272 2.39 13.01 33.33
N GLU A 273 2.61 11.73 33.69
CA GLU A 273 1.68 10.63 33.42
C GLU A 273 0.41 10.77 34.28
N SER A 274 -0.76 10.62 33.66
CA SER A 274 -2.06 10.57 34.36
C SER A 274 -2.47 9.12 34.64
N PRO A 275 -3.14 8.79 35.77
CA PRO A 275 -3.44 7.42 36.15
C PRO A 275 -4.44 6.74 35.21
N LEU A 276 -4.21 5.44 34.93
CA LEU A 276 -5.03 4.60 34.07
C LEU A 276 -6.38 4.22 34.72
N ASP A 277 -7.46 4.28 33.94
CA ASP A 277 -8.84 3.91 34.33
C ASP A 277 -8.96 2.38 34.62
N PRO A 278 -9.39 1.97 35.83
CA PRO A 278 -9.55 0.57 36.23
C PRO A 278 -10.53 -0.25 35.37
N LYS A 279 -11.45 0.38 34.63
CA LYS A 279 -12.43 -0.32 33.77
C LYS A 279 -11.81 -0.93 32.50
N LEU A 280 -10.53 -0.67 32.25
CA LEU A 280 -9.78 -1.18 31.09
C LEU A 280 -8.99 -2.46 31.39
N LEU A 281 -9.11 -3.12 32.55
CA LEU A 281 -8.33 -4.33 32.87
C LEU A 281 -9.15 -5.62 32.70
N TRP A 282 -8.56 -6.65 32.09
CA TRP A 282 -9.10 -8.02 31.98
C TRP A 282 -8.08 -9.05 32.45
N PHE A 283 -8.54 -10.08 33.16
CA PHE A 283 -7.70 -11.11 33.76
C PHE A 283 -7.38 -12.25 32.77
N CYS A 284 -6.09 -12.45 32.48
CA CYS A 284 -5.60 -13.55 31.65
C CYS A 284 -5.48 -14.83 32.49
N CYS A 285 -6.32 -15.83 32.23
CA CYS A 285 -6.27 -17.14 32.89
C CYS A 285 -5.04 -18.00 32.50
N HIS A 286 -4.31 -17.63 31.45
CA HIS A 286 -3.09 -18.33 31.04
C HIS A 286 -1.85 -17.83 31.79
N CYS A 287 -1.88 -16.59 32.26
CA CYS A 287 -0.74 -15.89 32.81
C CYS A 287 -1.00 -15.28 34.20
N ASN A 288 -2.23 -15.45 34.73
CA ASN A 288 -2.72 -14.99 36.02
C ASN A 288 -2.46 -13.49 36.33
N LEU A 289 -2.42 -12.66 35.28
CA LEU A 289 -2.20 -11.21 35.39
C LEU A 289 -3.36 -10.43 34.74
N PHE A 290 -3.60 -9.22 35.24
CA PHE A 290 -4.56 -8.27 34.65
C PHE A 290 -3.90 -7.50 33.50
N HIS A 291 -4.48 -7.58 32.29
CA HIS A 291 -4.03 -6.91 31.08
C HIS A 291 -5.00 -5.81 30.66
N LEU A 292 -4.49 -4.73 30.07
CA LEU A 292 -5.33 -3.70 29.47
C LEU A 292 -6.11 -4.27 28.26
N ARG A 293 -7.41 -4.01 28.21
CA ARG A 293 -8.38 -4.43 27.19
C ARG A 293 -8.09 -3.84 25.81
N ASN A 294 -7.25 -2.82 25.75
CA ASN A 294 -6.57 -2.42 24.53
C ASN A 294 -5.28 -3.21 24.43
N MET A 295 -5.21 -4.23 23.56
CA MET A 295 -3.91 -4.69 23.07
C MET A 295 -3.25 -3.51 22.34
N PRO A 296 -2.25 -2.82 22.92
CA PRO A 296 -1.54 -1.79 22.20
C PRO A 296 -0.50 -2.56 21.39
N TRP A 297 -0.85 -2.95 20.16
CA TRP A 297 0.04 -3.65 19.24
C TRP A 297 1.37 -2.91 19.01
N ARG A 298 1.46 -1.63 19.42
CA ARG A 298 2.71 -0.88 19.59
C ARG A 298 3.75 -1.66 20.41
N ARG A 299 3.37 -2.36 21.49
CA ARG A 299 4.32 -3.13 22.32
C ARG A 299 4.81 -4.39 21.59
N MET A 300 3.94 -5.15 20.94
CA MET A 300 4.36 -6.30 20.11
C MET A 300 5.22 -5.92 18.90
N PHE A 301 4.99 -4.76 18.27
CA PHE A 301 5.81 -4.30 17.14
C PHE A 301 7.16 -3.69 17.58
N LEU A 302 7.22 -3.10 18.77
CA LEU A 302 8.47 -2.62 19.38
C LEU A 302 9.29 -3.76 20.00
N GLU A 303 8.64 -4.79 20.58
CA GLU A 303 9.30 -5.99 21.12
C GLU A 303 9.73 -6.97 20.01
N SER A 304 9.03 -7.05 18.89
CA SER A 304 9.52 -7.79 17.71
C SER A 304 10.69 -7.12 17.00
N LEU A 305 10.94 -5.82 17.24
CA LEU A 305 12.21 -5.16 16.87
C LEU A 305 13.35 -5.51 17.84
N ALA A 306 13.05 -5.90 19.09
CA ALA A 306 14.04 -6.43 20.02
C ALA A 306 14.39 -7.91 19.74
N PHE A 307 13.52 -8.66 19.05
CA PHE A 307 13.75 -10.04 18.63
C PHE A 307 14.60 -10.21 17.35
N PHE A 308 15.04 -9.12 16.71
CA PHE A 308 16.04 -9.13 15.63
C PHE A 308 17.46 -8.82 16.14
N ARG A 309 17.84 -9.37 17.30
CA ARG A 309 19.25 -9.70 17.59
C ARG A 309 19.48 -11.14 17.17
N ILE A 310 19.88 -11.32 15.92
CA ILE A 310 20.92 -12.21 15.35
C ILE A 310 21.19 -11.64 13.95
#